data_AF-A0A3P9HY14-F1
#
_entry.id   AF-A0A3P9HY14-F1
#
_cell.length_a   1.000
_cell.length_b   1.000
_cell.length_c   1.000
_cell.angle_alpha   90.00
_cell.angle_beta   90.00
_cell.angle_gamma   90.00
#
_symmetry.space_group_name_H-M   'P 1'
#
loop_
_entity.id
_entity.type
_entity.pdbx_description
1 polymer ?
#
loop_
_entity_poly.entity_id
_entity_poly.type
_entity_poly.pdbx_seq_one_letter_code
_entity_poly.pdbx_strand_id
1 'polypeptide(L)'
;CWQHLICAAKMHNKPELTVTLSCNYSVKADNLQWYRQDPGSAPRFLLLITDTKEPSVVEAKPPNPRLTAVLNQERNQVHLQISSAAVTDSVVYYCALSY
;
A
#
# COMPACT_ATOMS: atom_id res chain seq x y z
N CYS A 1 -5.97 20.61 7.14
CA CYS A 1 -6.98 19.89 6.34
C CYS A 1 -6.77 20.26 4.88
N TRP A 2 -6.26 19.31 4.09
CA TRP A 2 -6.53 19.23 2.66
C TRP A 2 -7.44 18.02 2.45
N GLN A 3 -8.39 18.14 1.54
CA GLN A 3 -9.71 17.48 1.58
C GLN A 3 -9.72 15.96 1.33
N HIS A 4 -8.59 15.25 1.23
CA HIS A 4 -8.64 13.79 1.11
C HIS A 4 -7.50 13.15 1.92
N LEU A 5 -7.91 12.60 3.07
CA LEU A 5 -7.19 11.67 3.95
C LEU A 5 -5.97 12.22 4.70
N ILE A 6 -6.29 13.04 5.71
CA ILE A 6 -5.87 12.96 7.13
C ILE A 6 -5.80 14.41 7.64
N CYS A 7 -6.90 14.90 8.23
CA CYS A 7 -6.78 16.01 9.17
C CYS A 7 -6.00 15.46 10.37
N ALA A 8 -4.89 16.11 10.73
CA ALA A 8 -4.06 15.72 11.87
C ALA A 8 -4.91 15.61 13.15
N ALA A 9 -5.36 14.40 13.48
CA ALA A 9 -5.91 14.11 14.79
C ALA A 9 -4.72 14.07 15.74
N LYS A 10 -4.59 15.12 16.55
CA LYS A 10 -3.70 15.14 17.71
C LYS A 10 -4.18 14.04 18.66
N MET A 11 -3.54 12.87 18.70
CA MET A 11 -3.99 11.76 19.54
C MET A 11 -3.03 11.48 20.69
N HIS A 12 -3.41 11.96 21.87
CA HIS A 12 -3.10 11.26 23.12
C HIS A 12 -3.93 9.97 23.11
N ASN A 13 -3.26 8.80 23.19
CA ASN A 13 -3.81 7.45 23.38
C ASN A 13 -5.12 7.10 22.64
N LYS A 14 -5.06 6.47 21.45
CA LYS A 14 -6.21 5.79 20.81
C LYS A 14 -5.76 4.65 19.86
N PRO A 15 -6.63 3.66 19.58
CA PRO A 15 -6.29 2.33 19.04
C PRO A 15 -5.59 2.39 17.69
N GLU A 16 -4.81 1.35 17.37
CA GLU A 16 -4.04 1.24 16.12
C GLU A 16 -4.95 1.48 14.91
N LEU A 17 -4.84 2.66 14.31
CA LEU A 17 -5.57 3.02 13.10
C LEU A 17 -4.92 2.28 11.93
N THR A 18 -5.63 1.33 11.34
CA THR A 18 -5.21 0.68 10.09
C THR A 18 -5.86 1.38 8.91
N VAL A 19 -5.04 1.83 7.95
CA VAL A 19 -5.49 2.43 6.70
C VAL A 19 -5.35 1.41 5.57
N THR A 20 -6.39 1.29 4.74
CA THR A 20 -6.37 0.44 3.55
C THR A 20 -6.37 1.31 2.30
N LEU A 21 -5.35 1.16 1.46
CA LEU A 21 -5.27 1.72 0.12
C LEU A 21 -5.69 0.65 -0.88
N SER A 22 -6.49 1.01 -1.88
CA SER A 22 -7.01 0.07 -2.88
C SER A 22 -6.57 0.49 -4.27
N CYS A 23 -6.10 -0.47 -5.07
CA CYS A 23 -5.77 -0.29 -6.46
C CYS A 23 -6.58 -1.26 -7.31
N ASN A 24 -7.42 -0.72 -8.18
CA ASN A 24 -8.26 -1.48 -9.08
C ASN A 24 -7.59 -1.61 -10.44
N TYR A 25 -7.68 -2.78 -11.06
CA TYR A 25 -7.14 -3.04 -12.38
C TYR A 25 -8.08 -3.94 -13.20
N SER A 26 -8.03 -3.81 -14.52
CA SER A 26 -8.92 -4.50 -15.45
C SER A 26 -8.23 -5.49 -16.38
N VAL A 27 -6.91 -5.53 -16.35
CA VAL A 27 -6.07 -6.40 -17.18
C VAL A 27 -5.44 -7.47 -16.31
N LYS A 28 -5.24 -8.66 -16.87
CA LYS A 28 -4.47 -9.69 -16.17
C LYS A 28 -3.04 -9.18 -15.95
N ALA A 29 -2.56 -9.24 -14.72
CA ALA A 29 -1.19 -8.94 -14.36
C ALA A 29 -0.55 -10.21 -13.79
N ASP A 30 0.76 -10.36 -13.95
CA ASP A 30 1.54 -11.41 -13.30
C ASP A 30 2.13 -10.89 -11.98
N ASN A 31 2.40 -9.59 -11.90
CA ASN A 31 2.89 -8.93 -10.68
C ASN A 31 2.13 -7.65 -10.37
N LEU A 32 1.88 -7.43 -9.08
CA LEU A 32 1.22 -6.26 -8.51
C LEU A 32 2.17 -5.60 -7.53
N GLN A 33 2.59 -4.38 -7.81
CA GLN A 33 3.65 -3.70 -7.06
C GLN A 33 3.10 -2.47 -6.35
N TRP A 34 3.63 -2.20 -5.15
CA TRP A 34 3.34 -0.98 -4.41
C TRP A 34 4.61 -0.15 -4.22
N TYR A 35 4.45 1.15 -4.42
CA TYR A 35 5.48 2.15 -4.22
C TYR A 35 4.98 3.28 -3.33
N ARG A 36 5.90 3.91 -2.62
CA ARG A 36 5.69 5.16 -1.88
C ARG A 36 6.55 6.25 -2.47
N GLN A 37 5.98 7.43 -2.68
CA GLN A 37 6.73 8.61 -3.08
C GLN A 37 6.59 9.70 -2.02
N ASP A 38 7.71 10.04 -1.38
CA ASP A 38 7.79 11.21 -0.52
C ASP A 38 7.93 12.47 -1.40
N PRO A 39 7.45 13.65 -0.94
CA PRO A 39 7.53 14.88 -1.71
C PRO A 39 8.95 15.17 -2.23
N GLY A 40 9.08 15.42 -3.54
CA GLY A 40 10.36 15.71 -4.19
C GLY A 40 11.30 14.51 -4.37
N SER A 41 10.88 13.29 -4.03
CA SER A 41 11.67 12.06 -4.18
C SER A 41 11.16 11.19 -5.33
N ALA A 42 11.98 10.26 -5.80
CA ALA A 42 11.54 9.19 -6.69
C ALA A 42 10.67 8.16 -5.94
N PRO A 43 9.77 7.44 -6.63
CA PRO A 43 9.03 6.34 -6.02
C PRO A 43 9.95 5.24 -5.48
N ARG A 44 9.71 4.81 -4.24
CA ARG A 44 10.44 3.74 -3.57
C ARG A 44 9.59 2.49 -3.50
N PHE A 45 10.16 1.36 -3.91
CA PHE A 45 9.51 0.05 -3.86
C PHE A 45 9.20 -0.32 -2.41
N LEU A 46 7.98 -0.82 -2.18
CA LEU A 46 7.53 -1.32 -0.88
C LEU A 46 7.42 -2.84 -0.87
N LEU A 47 6.66 -3.38 -1.82
CA LEU A 47 6.40 -4.81 -1.95
C LEU A 47 5.81 -5.15 -3.32
N LEU A 48 5.82 -6.43 -3.63
CA LEU A 48 5.24 -7.04 -4.82
C LEU A 48 4.40 -8.26 -4.39
N ILE A 49 3.23 -8.43 -5.01
CA ILE A 49 2.44 -9.66 -4.95
C ILE A 49 2.50 -10.32 -6.33
N THR A 50 2.81 -11.61 -6.40
CA THR A 50 2.66 -12.40 -7.62
C THR A 50 1.20 -12.83 -7.77
N ASP A 51 0.57 -12.49 -8.89
CA ASP A 51 -0.81 -12.85 -9.19
C ASP A 51 -0.88 -14.23 -9.89
N THR A 52 -0.36 -15.24 -9.19
CA THR A 52 -0.22 -16.64 -9.65
C THR A 52 -1.24 -17.56 -8.96
N LYS A 53 -1.31 -18.83 -9.36
CA LYS A 53 -2.18 -19.84 -8.68
C LYS A 53 -1.94 -19.86 -7.16
N GLU A 54 -0.67 -19.76 -6.78
CA GLU A 54 -0.21 -19.57 -5.41
C GLU A 54 0.45 -18.18 -5.33
N PRO A 55 -0.26 -17.15 -4.85
CA PRO A 55 0.30 -15.82 -4.68
C PRO A 55 1.42 -15.79 -3.64
N SER A 56 2.45 -15.01 -3.90
CA SER A 56 3.56 -14.79 -2.98
C SER A 56 3.81 -13.29 -2.80
N VAL A 57 4.36 -12.90 -1.65
CA VAL A 57 4.71 -11.50 -1.36
C VAL A 57 6.22 -11.37 -1.27
N VAL A 58 6.77 -10.43 -2.02
CA VAL A 58 8.19 -10.04 -1.95
C VAL A 58 8.27 -8.63 -1.41
N GLU A 59 8.83 -8.49 -0.21
CA GLU A 59 8.98 -7.20 0.45
C GLU A 59 10.27 -6.49 0.06
N ALA A 60 10.27 -5.16 0.15
CA ALA A 60 11.49 -4.36 0.09
C ALA A 60 12.45 -4.75 1.22
N LYS A 61 13.74 -4.44 1.02
CA LYS A 61 14.79 -4.63 2.02
C LYS A 61 15.28 -3.28 2.53
N PRO A 62 15.22 -2.99 3.84
CA PRO A 62 14.57 -3.79 4.89
C PRO A 62 13.04 -3.78 4.76
N PRO A 63 12.35 -4.82 5.28
CA PRO A 63 10.89 -4.89 5.24
C PRO A 63 10.28 -3.85 6.19
N ASN A 64 9.05 -3.44 5.89
CA ASN A 64 8.27 -2.57 6.77
C ASN A 64 7.15 -3.38 7.43
N PRO A 65 7.27 -3.71 8.73
CA PRO A 65 6.33 -4.61 9.42
C PRO A 65 4.92 -4.03 9.57
N ARG A 66 4.72 -2.75 9.26
CA ARG A 66 3.40 -2.11 9.26
C ARG A 66 2.64 -2.31 7.96
N LEU A 67 3.29 -2.83 6.91
CA LEU A 67 2.71 -2.98 5.58
C LEU A 67 2.27 -4.43 5.34
N THR A 68 1.02 -4.60 4.93
CA THR A 68 0.49 -5.89 4.47
C THR A 68 -0.20 -5.67 3.14
N ALA A 69 0.03 -6.57 2.18
CA ALA A 69 -0.62 -6.50 0.89
C ALA A 69 -1.61 -7.67 0.72
N VAL A 70 -2.79 -7.37 0.18
CA VAL A 70 -3.88 -8.34 0.03
C VAL A 70 -4.43 -8.25 -1.37
N LEU A 71 -4.35 -9.34 -2.11
CA LEU A 71 -5.02 -9.53 -3.39
C LEU A 71 -6.44 -10.02 -3.14
N ASN A 72 -7.43 -9.40 -3.79
CA ASN A 72 -8.81 -9.84 -3.65
C ASN A 72 -9.10 -11.15 -4.42
N GLN A 73 -10.22 -11.80 -4.08
CA GLN A 73 -10.59 -13.09 -4.68
C GLN A 73 -10.86 -12.99 -6.19
N GLU A 74 -11.43 -11.87 -6.63
CA GLU A 74 -11.76 -11.62 -8.03
C GLU A 74 -10.54 -11.24 -8.88
N ARG A 75 -9.35 -11.07 -8.28
CA ARG A 75 -8.09 -10.71 -8.96
C ARG A 75 -8.24 -9.50 -9.88
N ASN A 76 -8.86 -8.46 -9.34
CA ASN A 76 -9.04 -7.16 -9.99
C ASN A 76 -8.79 -5.99 -9.04
N GLN A 77 -8.43 -6.27 -7.78
CA GLN A 77 -8.06 -5.30 -6.77
C GLN A 77 -6.89 -5.79 -5.94
N VAL A 78 -5.95 -4.90 -5.67
CA VAL A 78 -4.89 -5.13 -4.69
C VAL A 78 -4.97 -4.06 -3.62
N HIS A 79 -4.90 -4.48 -2.37
CA HIS A 79 -4.94 -3.62 -1.21
C HIS A 79 -3.58 -3.54 -0.55
N LEU A 80 -3.20 -2.34 -0.10
CA LEU A 80 -2.08 -2.12 0.81
C LEU A 80 -2.64 -1.63 2.14
N GLN A 81 -2.44 -2.41 3.19
CA GLN A 81 -2.80 -2.06 4.56
C GLN A 81 -1.58 -1.48 5.28
N ILE A 82 -1.80 -0.38 5.98
CA ILE A 82 -0.81 0.29 6.81
C ILE A 82 -1.34 0.27 8.23
N SER A 83 -0.79 -0.59 9.09
CA SER A 83 -1.11 -0.61 10.52
C SER A 83 -0.43 0.54 11.25
N SER A 84 -1.01 0.94 12.39
CA SER A 84 -0.48 2.06 13.20
C SER A 84 -0.17 3.29 12.34
N ALA A 85 -1.13 3.67 11.50
CA ALA A 85 -0.97 4.75 10.54
C ALA A 85 -0.68 6.08 11.26
N ALA A 86 0.34 6.78 10.78
CA ALA A 86 0.81 8.04 11.34
C ALA A 86 0.70 9.17 10.31
N VAL A 87 0.83 10.41 10.77
CA VAL A 87 0.88 11.59 9.88
C VAL A 87 2.00 11.47 8.84
N THR A 88 3.10 10.78 9.17
CA THR A 88 4.21 10.52 8.24
C THR A 88 3.86 9.58 7.08
N ASP A 89 2.74 8.85 7.16
CA ASP A 89 2.21 8.03 6.06
C ASP A 89 1.30 8.85 5.12
N SER A 90 1.12 10.16 5.37
CA SER A 90 0.38 11.07 4.49
C SER A 90 1.22 11.49 3.28
N VAL A 91 1.49 10.54 2.38
CA VAL A 91 2.27 10.74 1.15
C VAL A 91 1.59 10.05 -0.03
N VAL A 92 2.18 10.13 -1.22
CA VAL A 92 1.63 9.48 -2.41
C VAL A 92 2.05 8.01 -2.45
N TYR A 93 1.09 7.13 -2.74
CA TYR A 93 1.32 5.71 -2.98
C TYR A 93 0.91 5.38 -4.42
N TYR A 94 1.74 4.61 -5.10
CA TYR A 94 1.49 4.14 -6.45
C TYR A 94 1.36 2.62 -6.44
N CYS A 95 0.41 2.12 -7.23
CA CYS A 95 0.40 0.73 -7.65
C CYS A 95 0.88 0.62 -9.10
N ALA A 96 1.55 -0.47 -9.42
CA ALA A 96 1.96 -0.80 -10.78
C ALA A 96 1.66 -2.27 -11.08
N LEU A 97 1.46 -2.56 -12.36
CA LEU A 97 1.20 -3.90 -12.88
C LEU A 97 2.36 -4.29 -13.81
N SER A 98 2.76 -5.55 -13.78
CA SER A 98 3.63 -6.13 -14.81
C SER A 98 3.08 -7.44 -15.33
N TYR A 99 3.49 -7.79 -16.54
CA TYR A 99 3.18 -9.05 -17.24
C TYR A 99 4.42 -9.95 -17.29
#